data_AF-A0A9E2AEV6-F1
#
_entry.id   AF-A0A9E2AEV6-F1
#
_cell.length_a   1.000
_cell.length_b   1.000
_cell.length_c   1.000
_cell.angle_alpha   90.00
_cell.angle_beta   90.00
_cell.angle_gamma   90.00
#
_symmetry.space_group_name_H-M   'P 1'
#
loop_
_entity.id
_entity.type
_entity.pdbx_description
1 polymer ?
#
loop_
_entity_poly.entity_id
_entity_poly.type
_entity_poly.pdbx_seq_one_letter_code
_entity_poly.pdbx_strand_id
1 'polypeptide(L)'
;MKYYSLFILAFTSVLLASCHQKHEGHQDGERQHQHDHDDDHDHQEDHDHHQNSRTSTFDAELAEKLGADEYGMSQYVIAFLKSGPNRSQDSITAAQMQRAHLDNINRL
;
A
#
# COMPACT_ATOMS: atom_id res chain seq x y z
N MET A 1 35.15 6.22 -28.50
CA MET A 1 35.42 6.34 -27.05
C MET A 1 35.84 7.75 -26.58
N LYS A 2 35.94 8.78 -27.45
CA LYS A 2 36.29 10.15 -27.04
C LYS A 2 35.08 11.06 -26.68
N TYR A 3 33.87 10.63 -27.03
CA TYR A 3 32.63 11.39 -26.78
C TYR A 3 32.02 11.17 -25.40
N TYR A 4 32.38 10.08 -24.71
CA TYR A 4 31.86 9.76 -23.37
C TYR A 4 32.45 10.67 -22.28
N SER A 5 33.70 11.10 -22.43
CA SER A 5 34.36 11.99 -21.47
C SER A 5 33.85 13.43 -21.55
N LEU A 6 33.44 13.90 -22.74
CA LEU A 6 32.84 15.22 -22.92
C LEU A 6 31.39 15.27 -22.37
N PHE A 7 30.66 14.15 -22.43
CA PHE A 7 29.28 14.05 -21.93
C PHE A 7 29.20 14.05 -20.40
N ILE A 8 30.15 13.39 -19.72
CA ILE A 8 30.18 13.33 -18.25
C ILE A 8 30.44 14.73 -17.65
N LEU A 9 31.32 15.53 -18.27
CA LEU A 9 31.61 16.90 -17.81
C LEU A 9 30.46 17.89 -18.03
N ALA A 10 29.62 17.66 -19.06
CA ALA A 10 28.44 18.49 -19.31
C ALA A 10 27.27 18.17 -18.34
N PHE A 11 27.16 16.93 -17.86
CA PHE A 11 26.10 16.53 -16.93
C PHE A 11 26.37 16.98 -15.49
N THR A 12 27.64 17.05 -15.06
CA THR A 12 27.98 17.50 -13.71
C THR A 12 27.83 19.02 -13.54
N SER A 13 27.99 19.81 -14.59
CA SER A 13 27.79 21.27 -14.53
C SER A 13 26.31 21.66 -14.37
N VAL A 14 25.39 20.89 -14.96
CA VAL A 14 23.94 21.10 -14.80
C VAL A 14 23.48 20.78 -13.38
N LEU A 15 24.13 19.83 -12.69
CA LEU A 15 23.76 19.45 -11.32
C LEU A 15 24.13 20.51 -10.27
N LEU A 16 25.15 21.34 -10.51
CA LEU A 16 25.59 22.36 -9.53
C LEU A 16 24.78 23.66 -9.56
N ALA A 17 23.96 23.90 -10.59
CA ALA A 17 23.21 25.15 -10.77
C ALA A 17 21.81 25.15 -10.12
N SER A 18 21.36 24.03 -9.51
CA SER A 18 19.99 23.90 -8.96
C SER A 18 19.82 24.31 -7.49
N CYS A 19 20.86 24.83 -6.82
CA CYS A 19 20.74 25.36 -5.45
C CYS A 19 20.52 26.88 -5.44
N HIS A 20 19.50 27.38 -6.14
CA HIS A 20 19.04 28.77 -5.94
C HIS A 20 17.59 29.01 -6.37
N GLN A 21 16.63 28.32 -5.77
CA GLN A 21 15.22 28.74 -5.86
C GLN A 21 14.75 29.29 -4.51
N LYS A 22 14.87 30.61 -4.40
CA LYS A 22 14.29 31.47 -3.37
C LYS A 22 12.77 31.28 -3.38
N HIS A 23 12.21 30.70 -2.32
CA HIS A 23 10.77 30.52 -2.17
C HIS A 23 10.21 31.73 -1.39
N GLU A 24 9.86 32.80 -2.11
CA GLU A 24 8.97 33.82 -1.56
C GLU A 24 7.54 33.45 -1.88
N GLY A 25 6.83 32.96 -0.87
CA GLY A 25 5.39 32.73 -0.89
C GLY A 25 4.75 33.63 0.15
N HIS A 26 4.29 34.79 -0.30
CA HIS A 26 3.32 35.63 0.38
C HIS A 26 1.93 35.10 0.05
N GLN A 27 1.10 34.85 1.07
CA GLN A 27 -0.35 34.88 0.93
C GLN A 27 -0.99 35.06 2.30
N ASP A 28 -1.59 36.23 2.44
CA ASP A 28 -2.45 36.62 3.53
C ASP A 28 -3.74 35.81 3.46
N GLY A 29 -4.19 35.31 4.61
CA GLY A 29 -5.40 34.53 4.73
C GLY A 29 -6.00 34.72 6.12
N GLU A 30 -6.67 35.86 6.33
CA GLU A 30 -7.60 36.03 7.44
C GLU A 30 -8.78 35.07 7.25
N ARG A 31 -8.86 34.04 8.10
CA ARG A 31 -10.14 33.42 8.48
C ARG A 31 -10.12 33.21 9.98
N GLN A 32 -10.71 34.17 10.68
CA GLN A 32 -11.31 33.95 11.98
C GLN A 32 -12.57 33.11 11.77
N HIS A 33 -12.60 31.92 12.34
CA HIS A 33 -13.84 31.30 12.80
C HIS A 33 -13.47 30.28 13.88
N GLN A 34 -13.46 30.77 15.12
CA GLN A 34 -13.74 29.95 16.28
C GLN A 34 -15.19 29.48 16.19
N HIS A 35 -15.38 28.17 16.20
CA HIS A 35 -16.58 27.58 16.76
C HIS A 35 -16.15 26.28 17.42
N ASP A 36 -15.86 26.40 18.70
CA ASP A 36 -15.83 25.28 19.63
C ASP A 36 -17.27 24.75 19.73
N HIS A 37 -17.50 23.55 19.20
CA HIS A 37 -18.61 22.72 19.61
C HIS A 37 -18.03 21.42 20.15
N ASP A 38 -17.96 21.38 21.47
CA ASP A 38 -17.87 20.18 22.27
C ASP A 38 -19.19 19.42 22.10
N ASP A 39 -19.30 18.62 21.04
CA ASP A 39 -20.30 17.55 20.98
C ASP A 39 -19.64 16.29 21.54
N ASP A 40 -19.82 16.10 22.86
CA ASP A 40 -19.68 14.83 23.56
C ASP A 40 -20.67 13.82 22.95
N HIS A 41 -20.25 13.19 21.86
CA HIS A 41 -20.87 11.94 21.44
C HIS A 41 -20.30 10.80 22.28
N ASP A 42 -21.05 10.46 23.33
CA ASP A 42 -21.03 9.15 23.98
C ASP A 42 -21.22 8.06 22.91
N HIS A 43 -20.12 7.62 22.31
CA HIS A 43 -20.05 6.37 21.59
C HIS A 43 -20.01 5.26 22.63
N GLN A 44 -21.20 4.84 23.06
CA GLN A 44 -21.40 3.60 23.77
C GLN A 44 -20.74 2.48 22.94
N GLU A 45 -19.67 1.92 23.51
CA GLU A 45 -18.98 0.75 22.99
C GLU A 45 -19.96 -0.42 22.95
N ASP A 46 -20.33 -0.86 21.75
CA ASP A 46 -20.75 -2.25 21.50
C ASP A 46 -19.81 -2.81 20.42
N HIS A 47 -18.52 -2.84 20.75
CA HIS A 47 -17.57 -3.70 20.06
C HIS A 47 -17.79 -5.13 20.56
N ASP A 48 -18.75 -5.80 19.90
CA ASP A 48 -18.99 -7.22 20.03
C ASP A 48 -17.77 -7.97 19.46
N HIS A 49 -16.73 -8.08 20.29
CA HIS A 49 -15.56 -8.88 20.01
C HIS A 49 -15.97 -10.35 20.05
N HIS A 50 -16.44 -10.87 18.91
CA HIS A 50 -16.47 -12.30 18.64
C HIS A 50 -15.03 -12.82 18.62
N GLN A 51 -14.48 -13.06 19.81
CA GLN A 51 -13.31 -13.88 20.03
C GLN A 51 -13.70 -15.30 19.66
N ASN A 52 -13.53 -15.62 18.38
CA ASN A 52 -13.51 -16.99 17.92
C ASN A 52 -12.22 -17.62 18.43
N SER A 53 -12.15 -17.92 19.74
CA SER A 53 -11.07 -18.68 20.36
C SER A 53 -11.21 -20.15 19.95
N ARG A 54 -11.04 -20.41 18.66
CA ARG A 54 -10.72 -21.75 18.17
C ARG A 54 -9.31 -22.05 18.65
N THR A 55 -9.19 -22.61 19.85
CA THR A 55 -8.04 -23.41 20.21
C THR A 55 -8.08 -24.65 19.31
N SER A 56 -7.63 -24.52 18.07
CA SER A 56 -7.43 -25.68 17.20
C SER A 56 -6.24 -26.44 17.78
N THR A 57 -6.51 -27.55 18.46
CA THR A 57 -5.45 -28.50 18.82
C THR A 57 -4.83 -28.99 17.52
N PHE A 58 -3.50 -28.94 17.45
CA PHE A 58 -2.75 -29.41 16.29
C PHE A 58 -3.06 -30.88 16.00
N ASP A 59 -3.46 -31.18 14.76
CA ASP A 59 -3.73 -32.53 14.28
C ASP A 59 -2.55 -33.00 13.41
N ALA A 60 -1.71 -33.87 13.97
CA ALA A 60 -0.48 -34.33 13.35
C ALA A 60 -0.73 -35.21 12.10
N GLU A 61 -1.75 -36.07 12.12
CA GLU A 61 -2.07 -36.95 10.99
C GLU A 61 -2.57 -36.13 9.80
N LEU A 62 -3.40 -35.12 10.07
CA LEU A 62 -3.87 -34.19 9.05
C LEU A 62 -2.73 -33.32 8.51
N ALA A 63 -1.85 -32.82 9.38
CA ALA A 63 -0.69 -32.04 8.98
C ALA A 63 0.26 -32.84 8.07
N GLU A 64 0.56 -34.09 8.43
CA GLU A 64 1.39 -34.98 7.60
C GLU A 64 0.73 -35.24 6.24
N LYS A 65 -0.58 -35.55 6.23
CA LYS A 65 -1.33 -35.79 5.00
C LYS A 65 -1.34 -34.58 4.05
N LEU A 66 -1.39 -33.37 4.60
CA LEU A 66 -1.39 -32.12 3.83
C LEU A 66 0.01 -31.58 3.53
N GLY A 67 1.07 -32.24 4.02
CA GLY A 67 2.44 -31.74 3.89
C GLY A 67 2.65 -30.39 4.57
N ALA A 68 1.93 -30.15 5.67
CA ALA A 68 2.07 -28.95 6.48
C ALA A 68 3.38 -28.96 7.28
N ASP A 69 3.84 -27.78 7.70
CA ASP A 69 5.01 -27.64 8.55
C ASP A 69 4.73 -28.02 10.03
N GLU A 70 5.74 -27.87 10.89
CA GLU A 70 5.65 -28.20 12.34
C GLU A 70 4.58 -27.39 13.08
N TYR A 71 4.12 -26.28 12.49
CA TYR A 71 3.07 -25.42 13.03
C TYR A 71 1.70 -25.73 12.43
N GLY A 72 1.61 -26.68 11.49
CA GLY A 72 0.39 -27.02 10.77
C GLY A 72 0.04 -26.06 9.65
N MET A 73 1.00 -25.27 9.16
CA MET A 73 0.78 -24.36 8.03
C MET A 73 1.09 -25.03 6.70
N SER A 74 0.27 -24.75 5.69
CA SER A 74 0.55 -25.13 4.31
C SER A 74 1.74 -24.35 3.74
N GLN A 75 2.40 -24.91 2.72
CA GLN A 75 3.45 -24.19 2.00
C GLN A 75 2.84 -23.03 1.18
N TYR A 76 3.39 -21.83 1.35
CA TYR A 76 2.98 -20.64 0.60
C TYR A 76 4.09 -20.15 -0.33
N VAL A 77 3.68 -19.54 -1.45
CA VAL A 77 4.58 -18.90 -2.41
C VAL A 77 4.23 -17.42 -2.50
N ILE A 78 5.23 -16.56 -2.35
CA ILE A 78 5.08 -15.11 -2.57
C ILE A 78 5.48 -14.81 -4.01
N ALA A 79 4.53 -14.30 -4.80
CA ALA A 79 4.76 -13.91 -6.18
C ALA A 79 4.85 -12.38 -6.30
N PHE A 80 6.00 -11.88 -6.73
CA PHE A 80 6.19 -10.47 -7.09
C PHE A 80 5.87 -10.27 -8.58
N LEU A 81 4.71 -9.69 -8.87
CA LEU A 81 4.25 -9.48 -10.23
C LEU A 81 4.76 -8.14 -10.79
N LYS A 82 5.26 -8.18 -12.03
CA LYS A 82 5.60 -6.98 -12.81
C LYS A 82 4.51 -6.70 -13.83
N SER A 83 4.19 -5.43 -14.01
CA SER A 83 3.30 -4.97 -15.08
C SER A 83 3.78 -5.43 -16.47
N GLY A 84 2.89 -6.06 -17.23
CA GLY A 84 3.13 -6.45 -18.63
C GLY A 84 2.82 -5.34 -19.63
N PRO A 85 3.29 -5.44 -20.90
CA PRO A 85 3.13 -4.39 -21.91
C PRO A 85 1.69 -4.23 -22.43
N ASN A 86 0.82 -5.22 -22.21
CA ASN A 86 -0.55 -5.18 -22.68
C ASN A 86 -1.50 -4.67 -21.59
N ARG A 87 -1.86 -3.38 -21.69
CA ARG A 87 -2.81 -2.70 -20.79
C ARG A 87 -3.80 -1.90 -21.63
N SER A 88 -4.64 -2.60 -22.38
CA SER A 88 -5.60 -1.99 -23.30
C SER A 88 -6.90 -1.52 -22.61
N GLN A 89 -7.05 -1.75 -21.31
CA GLN A 89 -8.27 -1.40 -20.57
C GLN A 89 -8.28 0.06 -20.13
N ASP A 90 -9.45 0.68 -20.14
CA ASP A 90 -9.67 1.99 -19.53
C ASP A 90 -9.60 1.91 -17.99
N SER A 91 -9.47 3.07 -17.34
CA SER A 91 -9.26 3.17 -15.90
C SER A 91 -10.43 2.65 -15.06
N ILE A 92 -11.67 2.81 -15.54
CA ILE A 92 -12.87 2.38 -14.83
C ILE A 92 -12.94 0.85 -14.87
N THR A 93 -12.75 0.26 -16.04
CA THR A 93 -12.71 -1.20 -16.20
C THR A 93 -11.58 -1.82 -15.36
N ALA A 94 -10.39 -1.21 -15.35
CA ALA A 94 -9.26 -1.69 -14.54
C ALA A 94 -9.58 -1.67 -13.03
N ALA A 95 -10.20 -0.60 -12.54
CA ALA A 95 -10.59 -0.47 -11.13
C ALA A 95 -11.66 -1.51 -10.73
N GLN A 96 -12.64 -1.75 -11.59
CA GLN A 96 -13.69 -2.75 -11.36
C GLN A 96 -13.10 -4.16 -11.27
N MET A 97 -12.18 -4.52 -12.18
CA MET A 97 -11.50 -5.82 -12.15
C MET A 97 -10.67 -6.01 -10.86
N GLN A 98 -9.96 -4.98 -10.42
CA GLN A 98 -9.19 -5.06 -9.18
C GLN A 98 -10.10 -5.25 -7.96
N ARG A 99 -11.26 -4.58 -7.93
CA ARG A 99 -12.24 -4.76 -6.87
C ARG A 99 -12.78 -6.19 -6.84
N ALA A 100 -13.21 -6.71 -7.99
CA ALA A 100 -13.70 -8.09 -8.09
C ALA A 100 -12.64 -9.13 -7.68
N HIS A 101 -11.37 -8.88 -7.99
CA HIS A 101 -10.26 -9.74 -7.56
C HIS A 101 -10.13 -9.78 -6.03
N LEU A 102 -10.19 -8.61 -5.37
CA LEU A 102 -10.12 -8.52 -3.91
C LEU A 102 -11.35 -9.14 -3.24
N ASP A 103 -12.54 -8.96 -3.80
CA ASP A 103 -13.76 -9.57 -3.30
C ASP A 103 -13.67 -11.11 -3.32
N ASN A 104 -13.04 -11.70 -4.35
CA ASN A 104 -12.80 -13.13 -4.39
C ASN A 104 -11.73 -13.60 -3.38
N ILE A 105 -10.67 -12.82 -3.15
CA ILE A 105 -9.67 -13.15 -2.13
C ILE A 105 -10.30 -13.20 -0.74
N ASN A 106 -11.19 -12.25 -0.42
CA ASN A 106 -11.86 -12.20 0.88
C ASN A 106 -12.82 -13.38 1.15
N ARG A 107 -13.21 -14.13 0.12
CA ARG A 107 -14.09 -15.31 0.24
C ARG A 107 -13.30 -16.59 0.57
N LEU A 108 -12.01 -16.64 0.25
CA LEU A 108 -11.14 -17.81 0.42
C LEU A 108 -10.64 -17.89 1.86
#